data_AF-A0A1X7GQ65-F1
#
_entry.id   AF-A0A1X7GQ65-F1
#
_cell.length_a   1.000
_cell.length_b   1.000
_cell.length_c   1.000
_cell.angle_alpha   90.00
_cell.angle_beta   90.00
_cell.angle_gamma   90.00
#
_symmetry.space_group_name_H-M   'P 1'
#
loop_
_entity.id
_entity.type
_entity.pdbx_description
1 polymer ?
#
loop_
_entity_poly.entity_id
_entity_poly.type
_entity_poly.pdbx_seq_one_letter_code
_entity_poly.pdbx_strand_id
1 'polypeptide(L)'
;MEKIMTISLVFESKEEGTVMVGTDKELDQLTHPEIKKMIGEKILVKRTDNREIPLQVSSIQISTSMADKKNIGISVGKAISPEEIKIGSTIYRNQD
;
A
#
# COMPACT_ATOMS: atom_id res chain seq x y z
N MET A 1 -5.36 -9.94 -11.10
CA MET A 1 -4.74 -9.09 -10.06
C MET A 1 -4.16 -7.84 -10.70
N GLU A 2 -4.68 -6.68 -10.32
CA GLU A 2 -4.24 -5.36 -10.78
C GLU A 2 -3.16 -4.86 -9.82
N LYS A 3 -1.98 -4.48 -10.32
CA LYS A 3 -0.90 -3.94 -9.49
C LYS A 3 -1.31 -2.55 -8.98
N ILE A 4 -1.09 -2.28 -7.71
CA ILE A 4 -1.29 -0.94 -7.12
C ILE A 4 0.06 -0.22 -7.04
N MET A 5 1.03 -0.79 -6.31
CA MET A 5 2.35 -0.15 -6.13
C MET A 5 3.40 -1.14 -5.64
N THR A 6 4.67 -0.75 -5.75
CA THR A 6 5.79 -1.47 -5.10
C THR A 6 6.15 -0.75 -3.80
N ILE A 7 6.37 -1.53 -2.75
CA ILE A 7 6.68 -1.02 -1.41
C ILE A 7 8.13 -0.54 -1.37
N SER A 8 8.34 0.74 -1.08
CA SER A 8 9.66 1.35 -0.90
C SER A 8 10.04 1.56 0.56
N LEU A 9 9.06 1.58 1.47
CA LEU A 9 9.29 1.76 2.90
C LEU A 9 8.19 1.04 3.69
N VAL A 10 8.55 0.46 4.84
CA VAL A 10 7.62 -0.12 5.81
C VAL A 10 8.06 0.32 7.20
N PHE A 11 7.11 0.71 8.05
CA PHE A 11 7.39 1.07 9.43
C PHE A 11 6.16 0.85 10.32
N GLU A 12 6.38 0.82 11.63
CA GLU A 12 5.30 0.82 12.62
C GLU A 12 4.94 2.26 13.02
N SER A 13 3.67 2.59 12.94
CA SER A 13 3.06 3.76 13.55
C SER A 13 2.36 3.36 14.84
N LYS A 14 2.54 4.16 15.91
CA LYS A 14 1.87 3.90 17.20
C LYS A 14 0.34 3.89 17.08
N GLU A 15 -0.20 4.76 16.23
CA GLU A 15 -1.65 4.94 16.05
C GLU A 15 -2.19 4.05 14.93
N GLU A 16 -1.48 3.99 13.80
CA GLU A 16 -1.98 3.32 12.60
C GLU A 16 -1.57 1.85 12.53
N GLY A 17 -0.56 1.39 13.27
CA GLY A 17 0.02 0.05 13.14
C GLY A 17 1.03 -0.03 12.00
N THR A 18 1.07 -1.16 11.28
CA THR A 18 2.01 -1.35 10.18
C THR A 18 1.59 -0.55 8.95
N VAL A 19 2.48 0.36 8.53
CA VAL A 19 2.29 1.23 7.37
C VAL A 19 3.26 0.85 6.26
N MET A 20 2.73 0.64 5.06
CA MET A 20 3.49 0.39 3.84
C MET A 20 3.41 1.62 2.93
N VAL A 21 4.55 2.08 2.46
CA VAL A 21 4.66 3.28 1.63
C VAL A 21 5.24 2.93 0.26
N GLY A 22 4.66 3.52 -0.78
CA GLY A 22 5.11 3.33 -2.15
C GLY A 22 4.62 4.44 -3.09
N THR A 23 5.16 4.39 -4.30
CA THR A 23 4.80 5.28 -5.41
C THR A 23 4.54 4.44 -6.65
N ASP A 24 3.66 4.91 -7.52
CA ASP A 24 3.45 4.32 -8.84
C ASP A 24 3.01 5.42 -9.82
N LYS A 25 3.56 5.40 -11.03
CA LYS A 25 3.30 6.42 -12.05
C LYS A 25 1.85 6.43 -12.52
N GLU A 26 1.16 5.29 -12.46
CA GLU A 26 -0.26 5.21 -12.81
C GLU A 26 -1.11 5.95 -11.77
N LEU A 27 -0.75 5.86 -10.49
CA LEU A 27 -1.43 6.57 -9.41
C LEU A 27 -1.24 8.09 -9.51
N ASP A 28 -0.13 8.57 -10.08
CA ASP A 28 0.10 10.01 -10.33
C ASP A 28 -0.98 10.63 -11.24
N GLN A 29 -1.68 9.83 -12.06
CA GLN A 29 -2.74 10.32 -12.95
C GLN A 29 -4.15 10.30 -12.33
N LEU A 30 -4.31 9.67 -11.16
CA LEU A 30 -5.61 9.47 -10.53
C LEU A 30 -5.91 10.52 -9.44
N THR A 31 -7.17 10.83 -9.20
CA THR A 31 -7.58 11.63 -8.05
C THR A 31 -7.48 10.83 -6.75
N HIS A 32 -7.44 11.52 -5.60
CA HIS A 32 -7.40 10.84 -4.29
C HIS A 32 -8.57 9.86 -4.08
N PRO A 33 -9.83 10.18 -4.44
CA PRO A 33 -10.93 9.22 -4.37
C PRO A 33 -10.74 7.99 -5.26
N GLU A 34 -10.21 8.15 -6.48
CA GLU A 34 -9.95 7.04 -7.39
C GLU A 34 -8.88 6.09 -6.85
N ILE A 35 -7.81 6.64 -6.27
CA ILE A 35 -6.75 5.84 -5.62
C ILE A 35 -7.33 5.06 -4.43
N LYS A 36 -8.13 5.71 -3.58
CA LYS A 36 -8.78 5.04 -2.45
C LYS A 36 -9.72 3.92 -2.91
N LYS A 37 -10.48 4.15 -4.00
CA LYS A 37 -11.35 3.13 -4.60
C LYS A 37 -10.56 1.96 -5.20
N MET A 38 -9.42 2.23 -5.82
CA MET A 38 -8.54 1.22 -6.40
C MET A 38 -7.92 0.31 -5.31
N ILE A 39 -7.48 0.90 -4.20
CA ILE A 39 -6.92 0.17 -3.05
C ILE A 39 -8.01 -0.63 -2.33
N GLY A 40 -9.16 -0.01 -2.06
CA GLY A 40 -10.28 -0.65 -1.38
C GLY A 40 -9.99 -1.02 0.08
N GLU A 41 -10.81 -1.92 0.62
CA GLU A 41 -10.72 -2.37 2.02
C GLU A 41 -9.78 -3.56 2.22
N LYS A 42 -9.37 -4.22 1.14
CA LYS A 42 -8.49 -5.38 1.18
C LYS A 42 -7.46 -5.32 0.05
N ILE A 43 -6.25 -5.70 0.39
CA ILE A 43 -5.13 -5.78 -0.54
C ILE A 43 -4.44 -7.13 -0.43
N LEU A 44 -3.69 -7.49 -1.46
CA LEU A 44 -2.79 -8.62 -1.43
C LEU A 44 -1.35 -8.13 -1.53
N VAL A 45 -0.52 -8.47 -0.54
CA VAL A 45 0.92 -8.20 -0.60
C VAL A 45 1.63 -9.43 -1.12
N LYS A 46 2.28 -9.31 -2.27
CA LYS A 46 3.15 -10.35 -2.83
C LYS A 46 4.60 -10.05 -2.49
N ARG A 47 5.21 -10.91 -1.68
CA ARG A 47 6.60 -10.82 -1.28
C ARG A 47 7.54 -11.22 -2.42
N THR A 48 8.81 -10.85 -2.27
CA THR A 48 9.87 -11.21 -3.23
C THR A 48 10.14 -12.72 -3.33
N ASP A 49 9.71 -13.50 -2.33
CA ASP A 49 9.74 -14.97 -2.33
C ASP A 49 8.44 -15.60 -2.89
N ASN A 50 7.60 -14.81 -3.56
CA ASN A 50 6.29 -15.18 -4.11
C ASN A 50 5.22 -15.57 -3.10
N ARG A 51 5.45 -15.44 -1.78
CA ARG A 51 4.37 -15.62 -0.80
C ARG A 51 3.40 -14.45 -0.86
N GLU A 52 2.12 -14.78 -0.74
CA GLU A 52 1.02 -13.82 -0.80
C GLU A 52 0.38 -13.68 0.58
N ILE A 53 0.14 -12.44 1.00
CA ILE A 53 -0.42 -12.12 2.32
C ILE A 53 -1.64 -11.22 2.10
N PRO A 54 -2.87 -11.73 2.31
CA PRO A 54 -4.07 -10.90 2.27
C PRO A 54 -4.15 -10.06 3.54
N LEU A 55 -4.41 -8.76 3.37
CA LEU A 55 -4.48 -7.81 4.49
C LEU A 55 -5.69 -6.91 4.34
N GLN A 56 -6.30 -6.56 5.48
CA GLN A 56 -7.35 -5.57 5.55
C GLN A 56 -6.74 -4.17 5.71
N VAL A 57 -7.19 -3.22 4.90
CA VAL A 57 -6.75 -1.84 4.92
C VAL A 57 -7.47 -1.11 6.06
N SER A 58 -6.71 -0.54 6.98
CA SER A 58 -7.25 0.28 8.06
C SER A 58 -7.33 1.76 7.65
N SER A 59 -6.33 2.26 6.94
CA SER A 59 -6.30 3.65 6.48
C SER A 59 -5.43 3.83 5.24
N ILE A 60 -5.72 4.88 4.47
CA ILE A 60 -4.99 5.27 3.26
C ILE A 60 -4.64 6.75 3.37
N GLN A 61 -3.34 7.04 3.34
CA GLN A 61 -2.78 8.39 3.34
C GLN A 61 -2.17 8.68 1.98
N ILE A 62 -2.48 9.85 1.42
CA ILE A 62 -2.00 10.27 0.10
C ILE A 62 -1.38 11.65 0.28
N SER A 63 -0.10 11.76 -0.05
CA SER A 63 0.59 13.04 -0.17
C SER A 63 0.96 13.28 -1.62
N THR A 64 0.93 14.54 -2.04
CA THR A 64 1.27 14.95 -3.41
C THR A 64 2.42 15.95 -3.34
N SER A 65 3.51 15.65 -4.03
CA SER A 65 4.68 16.52 -4.11
C SER A 65 4.45 17.70 -5.06
N MET A 66 5.37 18.67 -5.06
CA MET A 66 5.34 19.81 -5.98
C MET A 66 5.44 19.41 -7.48
N ALA A 67 5.89 18.19 -7.78
CA ALA A 67 5.97 17.66 -9.14
C ALA A 67 4.77 16.75 -9.49
N ASP A 68 3.65 16.91 -8.76
CA ASP A 68 2.43 16.10 -8.86
C ASP A 68 2.64 14.59 -8.67
N LYS A 69 3.78 14.19 -8.10
CA LYS A 69 4.07 12.80 -7.70
C LYS A 69 3.35 12.45 -6.43
N LYS A 70 2.65 11.31 -6.43
CA LYS A 70 1.88 10.84 -5.28
C LYS A 70 2.67 9.80 -4.50
N ASN A 71 2.71 10.00 -3.19
CA ASN A 71 3.26 9.04 -2.25
C ASN A 71 2.11 8.51 -1.39
N ILE A 72 1.96 7.18 -1.39
CA ILE A 72 0.80 6.49 -0.83
C ILE A 72 1.27 5.70 0.38
N GLY A 73 0.67 5.98 1.53
CA GLY A 73 0.76 5.16 2.74
C GLY A 73 -0.50 4.33 2.89
N ILE A 74 -0.34 3.01 3.02
CA ILE A 74 -1.43 2.08 3.33
C ILE A 74 -1.14 1.47 4.68
N SER A 75 -2.05 1.67 5.63
CA SER A 75 -2.00 1.00 6.92
C SER A 75 -2.88 -0.24 6.94
N VAL A 76 -2.41 -1.27 7.65
CA VAL A 76 -3.12 -2.55 7.87
C VAL A 76 -3.33 -2.84 9.36
N GLY A 77 -3.19 -1.82 10.21
CA GLY A 77 -3.31 -1.96 11.65
C GLY A 77 -2.20 -2.83 12.24
N LYS A 78 -2.51 -3.50 13.36
CA LYS A 78 -1.57 -4.36 14.11
C LYS A 78 -1.68 -5.84 13.70
N ALA A 79 -2.29 -6.12 12.54
CA ALA A 79 -2.51 -7.49 12.06
C ALA A 79 -1.22 -8.21 11.66
N ILE A 80 -0.17 -7.45 11.34
CA ILE A 80 1.12 -7.96 10.89
C ILE A 80 2.24 -7.04 11.37
N SER A 81 3.41 -7.59 11.70
CA SER A 81 4.59 -6.79 12.02
C SER A 81 5.23 -6.21 10.74
N PRO A 82 5.80 -4.99 10.76
CA PRO A 82 6.54 -4.44 9.63
C PRO A 82 7.66 -5.36 9.14
N GLU A 83 8.29 -6.14 10.03
CA GLU A 83 9.41 -7.04 9.72
C GLU A 83 9.00 -8.21 8.81
N GLU A 84 7.70 -8.54 8.77
CA GLU A 84 7.19 -9.60 7.90
C GLU A 84 7.03 -9.12 6.45
N ILE A 85 6.87 -7.81 6.24
CA ILE A 85 6.74 -7.18 4.93
C ILE A 85 8.11 -6.72 4.43
N LYS A 86 8.59 -7.33 3.34
CA LYS A 86 9.88 -6.94 2.75
C LYS A 86 9.73 -5.75 1.81
N ILE A 87 10.64 -4.78 1.90
CA ILE A 87 10.81 -3.75 0.86
C ILE A 87 11.02 -4.44 -0.50
N GLY A 88 10.43 -3.89 -1.56
CA GLY A 88 10.38 -4.49 -2.89
C GLY A 88 9.21 -5.46 -3.10
N SER A 89 8.44 -5.80 -2.07
CA SER A 89 7.15 -6.49 -2.23
C SER A 89 6.19 -5.61 -3.02
N THR A 90 5.22 -6.24 -3.69
CA THR A 90 4.25 -5.54 -4.54
C THR A 90 2.85 -5.69 -3.96
N ILE A 91 2.10 -4.59 -3.91
CA ILE A 91 0.71 -4.56 -3.48
C ILE A 91 -0.17 -4.70 -4.73
N TYR A 92 -1.12 -5.62 -4.65
CA TYR A 92 -2.14 -5.84 -5.66
C TYR A 92 -3.52 -5.58 -5.08
N ARG A 93 -4.42 -5.12 -5.94
CA ARG A 93 -5.84 -5.06 -5.65
C ARG A 93 -6.37 -6.46 -5.39
N ASN A 94 -7.04 -6.65 -4.25
CA ASN A 94 -7.73 -7.90 -3.98
C ASN A 94 -9.00 -7.95 -4.85
N GLN A 95 -9.16 -9.02 -5.63
CA GLN A 95 -10.37 -9.28 -6.41
C GLN A 95 -11.22 -10.24 -5.57
N ASP A 96 -12.01 -9.70 -4.65
CA ASP A 96 -13.14 -10.43 -4.06
C ASP A 96 -14.34 -10.37 -5.03
#